data_AF-A0A0S4XQJ0-F1
#
_entry.id   AF-A0A0S4XQJ0-F1
#
_cell.length_a   1.000
_cell.length_b   1.000
_cell.length_c   1.000
_cell.angle_alpha   90.00
_cell.angle_beta   90.00
_cell.angle_gamma   90.00
#
_symmetry.space_group_name_H-M   'P 1'
#
loop_
_entity.id
_entity.type
_entity.pdbx_description
1 polymer ?
#
loop_
_entity_poly.entity_id
_entity_poly.type
_entity_poly.pdbx_seq_one_letter_code
_entity_poly.pdbx_strand_id
1 'polypeptide(L)'
;MRYIFILIMSIFFANANESVFDDVKQTLAQMESGNKKYAVNSRGFLGKYQLGAMSLVEADFVKLENYRALTYTVKTETRAAKVMWKDGYSLKKFLGEDRNWLIAGGKQAFLESDELQDMAMDRLLRKNVTRLQNAGVDLSNPKKAKALLMSAHLGGVKSAIALYKNGTDYKDEYGTSIKKYYQAGSKSQNGIIKFEK
;
A
#
# COMPACT_ATOMS: atom_id res chain seq x y z
N MET A 1 19.01 -29.00 27.32
CA MET A 1 17.79 -28.77 26.51
C MET A 1 17.35 -27.30 26.63
N ARG A 2 17.91 -26.39 25.82
CA ARG A 2 17.59 -24.95 25.94
C ARG A 2 17.71 -24.17 24.63
N TYR A 3 17.61 -24.86 23.49
CA TYR A 3 17.67 -24.25 22.15
C TYR A 3 16.46 -24.58 21.25
N ILE A 4 15.60 -25.52 21.64
CA ILE A 4 14.43 -25.93 20.83
C ILE A 4 13.22 -24.98 21.04
N PHE A 5 13.16 -24.24 22.15
CA PHE A 5 12.03 -23.33 22.42
C PHE A 5 12.11 -21.98 21.70
N ILE A 6 13.32 -21.51 21.34
CA ILE A 6 13.51 -20.18 20.71
C ILE A 6 13.22 -20.23 19.19
N LEU A 7 13.47 -21.38 18.54
CA LEU A 7 13.25 -21.56 17.11
C LEU A 7 11.75 -21.71 16.77
N ILE A 8 10.96 -22.32 17.66
CA ILE A 8 9.53 -22.53 17.42
C ILE A 8 8.76 -21.19 17.52
N MET A 9 9.04 -20.33 18.51
CA MET A 9 8.39 -19.01 18.59
C MET A 9 8.68 -18.12 17.37
N SER A 10 9.91 -18.11 16.86
CA SER A 10 10.29 -17.29 15.72
C SER A 10 9.63 -17.73 14.41
N ILE A 11 9.38 -19.03 14.22
CA ILE A 11 8.61 -19.55 13.09
C ILE A 11 7.12 -19.16 13.20
N PHE A 12 6.52 -19.20 14.40
CA PHE A 12 5.12 -18.78 14.58
C PHE A 12 4.88 -17.28 14.32
N PHE A 13 5.82 -16.41 14.71
CA PHE A 13 5.70 -14.96 14.44
C PHE A 13 5.86 -14.58 12.97
N ALA A 14 6.70 -15.29 12.21
CA ALA A 14 6.81 -15.09 10.77
C ALA A 14 5.51 -15.51 10.04
N ASN A 15 4.94 -16.67 10.39
CA ASN A 15 3.71 -17.20 9.78
C ASN A 15 2.46 -16.33 10.04
N ALA A 16 2.33 -15.73 11.22
CA ALA A 16 1.18 -14.87 11.54
C ALA A 16 1.15 -13.57 10.69
N ASN A 17 2.32 -13.01 10.37
CA ASN A 17 2.41 -11.79 9.56
C ASN A 17 2.06 -12.04 8.09
N GLU A 18 2.41 -13.21 7.53
CA GLU A 18 2.08 -13.54 6.14
C GLU A 18 0.55 -13.70 5.95
N SER A 19 -0.14 -14.37 6.88
CA SER A 19 -1.61 -14.47 6.84
C SER A 19 -2.32 -13.10 6.90
N VAL A 20 -1.75 -12.16 7.66
CA VAL A 20 -2.23 -10.76 7.72
C VAL A 20 -2.03 -10.07 6.37
N PHE A 21 -0.90 -10.28 5.71
CA PHE A 21 -0.63 -9.69 4.41
C PHE A 21 -1.52 -10.26 3.32
N ASP A 22 -1.77 -11.56 3.31
CA ASP A 22 -2.65 -12.19 2.34
C ASP A 22 -4.09 -11.68 2.47
N ASP A 23 -4.61 -11.59 3.70
CA ASP A 23 -5.92 -10.98 3.97
C ASP A 23 -5.99 -9.52 3.48
N VAL A 24 -4.96 -8.73 3.76
CA VAL A 24 -4.89 -7.32 3.35
C VAL A 24 -4.82 -7.21 1.84
N LYS A 25 -3.97 -8.02 1.18
CA LYS A 25 -3.86 -8.07 -0.28
C LYS A 25 -5.19 -8.43 -0.92
N GLN A 26 -5.84 -9.51 -0.48
CA GLN A 26 -7.11 -9.93 -1.06
C GLN A 26 -8.19 -8.85 -0.90
N THR A 27 -8.27 -8.24 0.28
CA THR A 27 -9.27 -7.20 0.56
C THR A 27 -8.98 -5.93 -0.25
N LEU A 28 -7.72 -5.48 -0.32
CA LEU A 28 -7.32 -4.32 -1.13
C LEU A 28 -7.57 -4.56 -2.61
N ALA A 29 -7.13 -5.70 -3.15
CA ALA A 29 -7.34 -6.03 -4.57
C ALA A 29 -8.82 -5.95 -4.96
N GLN A 30 -9.70 -6.48 -4.10
CA GLN A 30 -11.14 -6.43 -4.32
C GLN A 30 -11.69 -5.00 -4.23
N MET A 31 -11.26 -4.21 -3.25
CA MET A 31 -11.73 -2.82 -3.06
C MET A 31 -11.25 -1.87 -4.17
N GLU A 32 -10.00 -2.01 -4.59
CA GLU A 32 -9.32 -1.08 -5.49
C GLU A 32 -9.71 -1.31 -6.96
N SER A 33 -9.87 -2.57 -7.36
CA SER A 33 -10.09 -2.91 -8.78
C SER A 33 -11.09 -4.02 -9.03
N GLY A 34 -11.62 -4.66 -7.98
CA GLY A 34 -12.32 -5.94 -8.12
C GLY A 34 -11.38 -7.08 -8.55
N ASN A 35 -10.14 -7.06 -8.03
CA ASN A 35 -9.07 -8.01 -8.32
C ASN A 35 -8.66 -8.06 -9.81
N LYS A 36 -8.72 -6.92 -10.52
CA LYS A 36 -8.41 -6.84 -11.96
C LYS A 36 -6.95 -6.43 -12.16
N LYS A 37 -6.11 -7.38 -12.57
CA LYS A 37 -4.67 -7.14 -12.77
C LYS A 37 -4.30 -6.12 -13.85
N TYR A 38 -5.14 -5.94 -14.86
CA TYR A 38 -4.93 -4.96 -15.93
C TYR A 38 -5.61 -3.61 -15.64
N ALA A 39 -6.17 -3.41 -14.45
CA ALA A 39 -6.88 -2.16 -14.15
C ALA A 39 -5.93 -0.97 -14.16
N VAL A 40 -6.28 0.07 -14.94
CA VAL A 40 -5.60 1.36 -14.93
C VAL A 40 -6.66 2.44 -14.86
N ASN A 41 -6.72 3.19 -13.76
CA ASN A 41 -7.73 4.24 -13.63
C ASN A 41 -7.36 5.50 -14.45
N SER A 42 -8.29 6.46 -14.51
CA SER A 42 -8.12 7.69 -15.29
C SER A 42 -6.92 8.55 -14.86
N ARG A 43 -6.46 8.45 -13.60
CA ARG A 43 -5.26 9.14 -13.10
C ARG A 43 -3.96 8.35 -13.34
N GLY A 44 -4.04 7.09 -13.76
CA GLY A 44 -2.89 6.26 -14.13
C GLY A 44 -2.37 5.35 -13.01
N PHE A 45 -3.15 5.12 -11.95
CA PHE A 45 -2.82 4.11 -10.93
C PHE A 45 -2.98 2.71 -11.53
N LEU A 46 -2.12 1.78 -11.12
CA LEU A 46 -1.92 0.51 -11.82
C LEU A 46 -2.32 -0.73 -11.01
N GLY A 47 -2.90 -1.70 -11.70
CA GLY A 47 -3.04 -3.08 -11.26
C GLY A 47 -4.13 -3.31 -10.23
N LYS A 48 -4.10 -4.52 -9.65
CA LYS A 48 -5.06 -5.00 -8.64
C LYS A 48 -5.21 -4.01 -7.49
N TYR A 49 -4.09 -3.40 -7.11
CA TYR A 49 -3.94 -2.54 -5.94
C TYR A 49 -3.93 -1.04 -6.22
N GLN A 50 -4.16 -0.64 -7.48
CA GLN A 50 -4.15 0.76 -7.90
C GLN A 50 -2.92 1.52 -7.37
N LEU A 51 -1.72 1.00 -7.63
CA LEU A 51 -0.46 1.59 -7.16
C LEU A 51 -0.07 2.82 -7.97
N GLY A 52 0.37 3.87 -7.26
CA GLY A 52 0.93 5.09 -7.86
C GLY A 52 2.45 5.04 -7.93
N ALA A 53 3.06 6.09 -8.49
CA ALA A 53 4.51 6.16 -8.70
C ALA A 53 5.32 6.06 -7.41
N MET A 54 4.95 6.80 -6.35
CA MET A 54 5.67 6.72 -5.08
C MET A 54 5.55 5.33 -4.44
N SER A 55 4.38 4.68 -4.54
CA SER A 55 4.20 3.30 -4.06
C SER A 55 5.12 2.33 -4.81
N LEU A 56 5.24 2.48 -6.13
CA LEU A 56 6.13 1.63 -6.93
C LEU A 56 7.61 1.94 -6.70
N VAL A 57 7.96 3.19 -6.38
CA VAL A 57 9.30 3.57 -5.93
C VAL A 57 9.60 2.91 -4.58
N GLU A 58 8.68 3.01 -3.62
CA GLU A 58 8.81 2.35 -2.32
C GLU A 58 8.77 0.83 -2.42
N ALA A 59 8.19 0.26 -3.47
CA ALA A 59 8.24 -1.18 -3.71
C ALA A 59 9.53 -1.60 -4.44
N ASP A 60 10.42 -0.66 -4.79
CA ASP A 60 11.65 -0.92 -5.55
C ASP A 60 11.37 -1.47 -6.97
N PHE A 61 10.30 -0.97 -7.62
CA PHE A 61 9.92 -1.26 -9.02
C PHE A 61 10.16 -0.08 -9.96
N VAL A 62 10.26 1.13 -9.41
CA VAL A 62 10.42 2.39 -10.16
C VAL A 62 11.57 3.19 -9.58
N LYS A 63 12.31 3.86 -10.47
CA LYS A 63 13.50 4.66 -10.14
C LYS A 63 13.14 5.91 -9.35
N LEU A 64 13.68 6.03 -8.15
CA LEU A 64 13.49 7.19 -7.27
C LEU A 64 14.07 8.46 -7.88
N GLU A 65 15.22 8.37 -8.53
CA GLU A 65 15.92 9.48 -9.16
C GLU A 65 15.09 10.10 -10.28
N ASN A 66 14.47 9.26 -11.14
CA ASN A 66 13.60 9.74 -12.21
C ASN A 66 12.33 10.38 -11.65
N TYR A 67 11.73 9.77 -10.62
CA TYR A 67 10.57 10.34 -9.95
C TYR A 67 10.88 11.73 -9.37
N ARG A 68 12.01 11.88 -8.67
CA ARG A 68 12.43 13.16 -8.07
C ARG A 68 12.80 14.20 -9.12
N ALA A 69 13.41 13.79 -10.24
CA ALA A 69 13.74 14.70 -11.33
C ALA A 69 12.48 15.37 -11.90
N LEU A 70 11.36 14.62 -11.97
CA LEU A 70 10.12 15.03 -12.64
C LEU A 70 9.00 15.50 -11.69
N THR A 71 9.27 15.54 -10.38
CA THR A 71 8.31 15.99 -9.38
C THR A 71 8.86 17.11 -8.52
N TYR A 72 7.96 17.88 -7.92
CA TYR A 72 8.26 18.84 -6.87
C TYR A 72 7.12 18.89 -5.88
N THR A 73 7.34 19.52 -4.74
CA THR A 73 6.38 19.52 -3.63
C THR A 73 5.92 20.94 -3.34
N VAL A 74 4.61 21.15 -3.25
CA VAL A 74 3.98 22.42 -2.94
C VAL A 74 3.40 22.36 -1.54
N LYS A 75 3.77 23.31 -0.67
CA LYS A 75 3.16 23.43 0.65
C LYS A 75 1.68 23.79 0.50
N THR A 76 0.85 23.17 1.30
CA THR A 76 -0.58 23.45 1.37
C THR A 76 -0.91 24.02 2.74
N GLU A 77 -1.88 24.91 2.83
CA GLU A 77 -2.27 25.58 4.08
C GLU A 77 -2.75 24.59 5.16
N THR A 78 -3.29 23.45 4.76
CA THR A 78 -3.99 22.51 5.66
C THR A 78 -3.50 21.06 5.60
N ARG A 79 -2.50 20.74 4.76
CA ARG A 79 -2.04 19.35 4.54
C ARG A 79 -0.53 19.18 4.55
N ALA A 80 -0.11 17.91 4.61
CA ALA A 80 1.19 17.50 4.10
C ALA A 80 1.34 17.96 2.65
N ALA A 81 2.54 18.42 2.32
CA ALA A 81 2.78 19.07 1.04
C ALA A 81 2.43 18.17 -0.15
N LYS A 82 1.81 18.76 -1.18
CA LYS A 82 1.30 18.04 -2.35
C LYS A 82 2.40 17.84 -3.38
N VAL A 83 2.51 16.63 -3.94
CA VAL A 83 3.41 16.37 -5.06
C VAL A 83 2.77 16.85 -6.36
N MET A 84 3.55 17.60 -7.14
CA MET A 84 3.21 18.12 -8.46
C MET A 84 4.21 17.59 -9.48
N TRP A 85 3.76 17.46 -10.74
CA TRP A 85 4.58 17.02 -11.86
C TRP A 85 5.14 18.23 -12.61
N LYS A 86 6.41 18.15 -13.04
CA LYS A 86 7.06 19.19 -13.87
C LYS A 86 6.69 19.03 -15.34
N ASP A 87 6.79 20.11 -16.12
CA ASP A 87 6.81 20.08 -17.59
C ASP A 87 5.66 19.29 -18.25
N GLY A 88 4.46 19.41 -17.69
CA GLY A 88 3.27 18.69 -18.18
C GLY A 88 3.33 17.18 -18.00
N TYR A 89 4.24 16.66 -17.16
CA TYR A 89 4.18 15.25 -16.75
C TYR A 89 2.89 14.95 -15.98
N SER A 90 2.59 13.67 -15.96
CA SER A 90 1.53 13.09 -15.16
C SER A 90 1.96 11.71 -14.70
N LEU A 91 1.23 11.16 -13.72
CA LEU A 91 1.43 9.79 -13.27
C LEU A 91 1.35 8.80 -14.45
N LYS A 92 0.35 8.97 -15.33
CA LYS A 92 0.16 8.14 -16.52
C LYS A 92 1.36 8.22 -17.47
N LYS A 93 1.89 9.42 -17.73
CA LYS A 93 3.06 9.61 -18.60
C LYS A 93 4.31 9.00 -17.97
N PHE A 94 4.56 9.29 -16.69
CA PHE A 94 5.71 8.77 -15.97
C PHE A 94 5.75 7.25 -15.92
N LEU A 95 4.65 6.61 -15.51
CA LEU A 95 4.59 5.14 -15.46
C LEU A 95 4.49 4.49 -16.84
N GLY A 96 4.19 5.24 -17.91
CA GLY A 96 4.16 4.73 -19.28
C GLY A 96 5.53 4.58 -19.94
N GLU A 97 6.60 5.08 -19.31
CA GLU A 97 7.95 5.07 -19.90
C GLU A 97 8.83 4.02 -19.23
N ASP A 98 9.25 3.00 -19.98
CA ASP A 98 10.06 1.89 -19.48
C ASP A 98 11.36 2.33 -18.80
N ARG A 99 11.95 3.44 -19.24
CA ARG A 99 13.16 4.01 -18.62
C ARG A 99 13.01 4.32 -17.12
N ASN A 100 11.78 4.51 -16.64
CA ASN A 100 11.47 4.82 -15.24
C ASN A 100 11.33 3.55 -14.38
N TRP A 101 11.25 2.37 -14.98
CA TRP A 101 11.10 1.10 -14.28
C TRP A 101 12.46 0.47 -13.98
N LEU A 102 12.49 -0.34 -12.93
CA LEU A 102 13.64 -1.16 -12.52
C LEU A 102 13.55 -2.59 -13.07
N ILE A 103 12.43 -2.95 -13.70
CA ILE A 103 12.18 -4.27 -14.30
C ILE A 103 12.19 -4.18 -15.82
N ALA A 104 12.60 -5.26 -16.49
CA ALA A 104 12.48 -5.39 -17.94
C ALA A 104 11.00 -5.43 -18.36
N GLY A 105 10.66 -4.79 -19.49
CA GLY A 105 9.28 -4.68 -19.98
C GLY A 105 8.40 -3.68 -19.22
N GLY A 106 8.97 -2.99 -18.21
CA GLY A 106 8.36 -1.85 -17.54
C GLY A 106 6.92 -2.07 -17.09
N LYS A 107 6.05 -1.13 -17.47
CA LYS A 107 4.63 -1.16 -17.08
C LYS A 107 3.90 -2.39 -17.60
N GLN A 108 4.21 -2.83 -18.82
CA GLN A 108 3.54 -3.97 -19.43
C GLN A 108 3.83 -5.25 -18.63
N ALA A 109 5.11 -5.52 -18.36
CA ALA A 109 5.51 -6.67 -17.54
C ALA A 109 4.86 -6.64 -16.15
N PHE A 110 4.80 -5.46 -15.52
CA PHE A 110 4.12 -5.29 -14.23
C PHE A 110 2.62 -5.63 -14.29
N LEU A 111 1.90 -5.20 -15.32
CA LEU A 111 0.46 -5.45 -15.45
C LEU A 111 0.13 -6.89 -15.84
N GLU A 112 1.02 -7.57 -16.56
CA GLU A 112 0.83 -8.96 -17.00
C GLU A 112 1.06 -9.98 -15.88
N SER A 113 1.90 -9.64 -14.89
CA SER A 113 2.28 -10.54 -13.79
C SER A 113 1.58 -10.23 -12.48
N ASP A 114 0.73 -11.16 -12.04
CA ASP A 114 0.15 -11.13 -10.68
C ASP A 114 1.23 -11.18 -9.61
N GLU A 115 2.28 -11.96 -9.84
CA GLU A 115 3.41 -12.12 -8.92
C GLU A 115 4.17 -10.81 -8.70
N LEU A 116 4.41 -10.02 -9.75
CA LEU A 116 5.09 -8.72 -9.60
C LEU A 116 4.21 -7.72 -8.85
N GLN A 117 2.89 -7.74 -9.05
CA GLN A 117 1.97 -6.87 -8.31
C GLN A 117 1.88 -7.26 -6.84
N ASP A 118 1.84 -8.56 -6.54
CA ASP A 118 1.77 -9.08 -5.18
C ASP A 118 3.09 -8.81 -4.44
N MET A 119 4.23 -9.02 -5.11
CA MET A 119 5.54 -8.68 -4.58
C MET A 119 5.67 -7.18 -4.28
N ALA A 120 5.15 -6.31 -5.14
CA ALA A 120 5.14 -4.88 -4.87
C ALA A 120 4.30 -4.54 -3.63
N MET A 121 3.13 -5.17 -3.49
CA MET A 121 2.28 -4.97 -2.31
C MET A 121 2.95 -5.51 -1.04
N ASP A 122 3.55 -6.71 -1.07
CA ASP A 122 4.24 -7.28 0.08
C ASP A 122 5.38 -6.36 0.57
N ARG A 123 6.17 -5.80 -0.34
CA ARG A 123 7.23 -4.83 0.01
C ARG A 123 6.66 -3.57 0.67
N LEU A 124 5.55 -3.04 0.14
CA LEU A 124 4.86 -1.89 0.73
C LEU A 124 4.29 -2.19 2.12
N LEU A 125 3.66 -3.34 2.30
CA LEU A 125 3.13 -3.78 3.58
C LEU A 125 4.25 -3.94 4.62
N ARG A 126 5.38 -4.56 4.25
CA ARG A 126 6.57 -4.65 5.13
C ARG A 126 7.10 -3.28 5.52
N LYS A 127 7.24 -2.36 4.56
CA LYS A 127 7.68 -0.97 4.85
C LYS A 127 6.70 -0.25 5.79
N ASN A 128 5.40 -0.47 5.62
CA ASN A 128 4.38 0.10 6.50
C ASN A 128 4.38 -0.53 7.90
N VAL A 129 4.59 -1.84 8.03
CA VAL A 129 4.79 -2.52 9.33
C VAL A 129 5.95 -1.88 10.08
N THR A 130 7.12 -1.75 9.43
CA THR A 130 8.30 -1.14 10.04
C THR A 130 8.01 0.30 10.50
N ARG A 131 7.36 1.11 9.66
CA ARG A 131 7.02 2.50 9.99
C ARG A 131 6.02 2.61 11.16
N LEU A 132 5.05 1.71 11.23
CA LEU A 132 4.07 1.63 12.32
C LEU A 132 4.77 1.24 13.64
N GLN A 133 5.62 0.21 13.61
CA GLN A 133 6.38 -0.25 14.77
C GLN A 133 7.35 0.82 15.27
N ASN A 134 8.07 1.49 14.36
CA ASN A 134 8.96 2.61 14.70
C ASN A 134 8.20 3.81 15.31
N ALA A 135 6.90 3.94 15.01
CA ALA A 135 6.03 4.93 15.64
C ALA A 135 5.39 4.45 16.97
N GLY A 136 5.87 3.32 17.51
CA GLY A 136 5.42 2.74 18.78
C GLY A 136 4.09 2.00 18.69
N VAL A 137 3.64 1.62 17.48
CA VAL A 137 2.39 0.87 17.32
C VAL A 137 2.67 -0.63 17.41
N ASP A 138 2.12 -1.27 18.44
CA ASP A 138 2.08 -2.72 18.53
C ASP A 138 1.12 -3.30 17.47
N LEU A 139 1.58 -4.29 16.71
CA LEU A 139 0.83 -4.96 15.65
C LEU A 139 0.56 -6.45 15.94
N SER A 140 0.80 -6.91 17.18
CA SER A 140 0.58 -8.31 17.58
C SER A 140 -0.86 -8.79 17.43
N ASN A 141 -1.83 -7.87 17.50
CA ASN A 141 -3.24 -8.17 17.23
C ASN A 141 -3.51 -8.13 15.71
N PRO A 142 -3.88 -9.25 15.06
CA PRO A 142 -4.06 -9.30 13.60
C PRO A 142 -5.15 -8.37 13.08
N LYS A 143 -6.26 -8.20 13.81
CA LYS A 143 -7.35 -7.29 13.42
C LYS A 143 -6.88 -5.84 13.40
N LYS A 144 -6.12 -5.42 14.41
CA LYS A 144 -5.48 -4.09 14.47
C LYS A 144 -4.47 -3.92 13.34
N ALA A 145 -3.62 -4.93 13.09
CA ALA A 145 -2.64 -4.89 12.02
C ALA A 145 -3.28 -4.68 10.65
N LYS A 146 -4.30 -5.48 10.31
CA LYS A 146 -5.04 -5.36 9.04
C LYS A 146 -5.70 -3.99 8.87
N ALA A 147 -6.36 -3.48 9.91
CA ALA A 147 -6.99 -2.17 9.89
C ALA A 147 -5.98 -1.03 9.63
N LEU A 148 -4.82 -1.08 10.29
CA LEU A 148 -3.76 -0.10 10.13
C LEU A 148 -3.05 -0.20 8.78
N LEU A 149 -2.80 -1.40 8.27
CA LEU A 149 -2.15 -1.60 6.98
C LEU A 149 -3.03 -1.15 5.81
N MET A 150 -4.33 -1.47 5.85
CA MET A 150 -5.27 -1.00 4.83
C MET A 150 -5.46 0.52 4.86
N SER A 151 -5.55 1.12 6.05
CA SER A 151 -5.63 2.58 6.17
C SER A 151 -4.34 3.28 5.74
N ALA A 152 -3.17 2.69 6.03
CA ALA A 152 -1.89 3.20 5.60
C ALA A 152 -1.69 3.09 4.07
N HIS A 153 -2.26 2.08 3.42
CA HIS A 153 -2.25 1.97 1.96
C HIS A 153 -2.94 3.19 1.31
N LEU A 154 -4.13 3.55 1.77
CA LEU A 154 -4.87 4.68 1.19
C LEU A 154 -4.26 6.05 1.56
N GLY A 155 -3.96 6.26 2.84
CA GLY A 155 -3.64 7.61 3.36
C GLY A 155 -2.27 7.79 3.98
N GLY A 156 -1.42 6.76 3.93
CA GLY A 156 -0.11 6.74 4.57
C GLY A 156 -0.17 6.43 6.08
N VAL A 157 0.98 5.98 6.61
CA VAL A 157 1.12 5.52 8.01
C VAL A 157 0.75 6.60 9.03
N LYS A 158 1.11 7.87 8.78
CA LYS A 158 0.79 8.97 9.71
C LYS A 158 -0.72 9.14 9.88
N SER A 159 -1.46 9.13 8.77
CA SER A 159 -2.92 9.25 8.77
C SER A 159 -3.59 8.03 9.42
N ALA A 160 -3.07 6.82 9.16
CA ALA A 160 -3.54 5.60 9.84
C ALA A 160 -3.36 5.68 11.36
N ILE A 161 -2.21 6.19 11.83
CA ILE A 161 -1.94 6.40 13.26
C ILE A 161 -2.86 7.48 13.85
N ALA A 162 -3.06 8.59 13.15
CA ALA A 162 -3.94 9.67 13.61
C ALA A 162 -5.40 9.19 13.74
N LEU A 163 -5.88 8.40 12.78
CA LEU A 163 -7.18 7.74 12.86
C LEU A 163 -7.25 6.78 14.05
N TYR A 164 -6.24 5.93 14.22
CA TYR A 164 -6.21 4.93 15.29
C TYR A 164 -6.15 5.55 16.69
N LYS A 165 -5.29 6.54 16.91
CA LYS A 165 -5.08 7.16 18.23
C LYS A 165 -6.16 8.18 18.58
N ASN A 166 -6.58 8.97 17.60
CA ASN A 166 -7.35 10.20 17.85
C ASN A 166 -8.71 10.21 17.14
N GLY A 167 -9.04 9.17 16.36
CA GLY A 167 -10.25 9.14 15.55
C GLY A 167 -10.24 10.09 14.35
N THR A 168 -9.09 10.70 14.01
CA THR A 168 -8.97 11.66 12.91
C THR A 168 -9.09 10.96 11.56
N ASP A 169 -10.23 11.12 10.91
CA ASP A 169 -10.48 10.58 9.57
C ASP A 169 -10.10 11.59 8.48
N TYR A 170 -9.29 11.14 7.52
CA TYR A 170 -8.94 11.92 6.35
C TYR A 170 -9.57 11.29 5.11
N LYS A 171 -9.74 12.11 4.07
CA LYS A 171 -10.23 11.68 2.77
C LYS A 171 -9.14 11.88 1.72
N ASP A 172 -9.06 10.94 0.78
CA ASP A 172 -8.20 11.07 -0.39
C ASP A 172 -8.71 12.16 -1.36
N GLU A 173 -8.05 12.28 -2.51
CA GLU A 173 -8.43 13.24 -3.56
C GLU A 173 -9.73 12.88 -4.31
N TYR A 174 -10.35 11.74 -4.03
CA TYR A 174 -11.65 11.31 -4.53
C TYR A 174 -12.75 11.37 -3.47
N GLY A 175 -12.42 11.82 -2.26
CA GLY A 175 -13.35 11.87 -1.13
C GLY A 175 -13.48 10.55 -0.37
N THR A 176 -12.68 9.54 -0.71
CA THR A 176 -12.67 8.23 -0.05
C THR A 176 -12.05 8.35 1.34
N SER A 177 -12.81 7.95 2.36
CA SER A 177 -12.39 8.00 3.76
C SER A 177 -11.37 6.91 4.10
N ILE A 178 -10.32 7.26 4.83
CA ILE A 178 -9.37 6.29 5.40
C ILE A 178 -10.06 5.37 6.40
N LYS A 179 -11.04 5.87 7.15
CA LYS A 179 -11.86 5.06 8.06
C LYS A 179 -12.57 3.92 7.33
N LYS A 180 -12.98 4.09 6.06
CA LYS A 180 -13.53 2.99 5.24
C LYS A 180 -12.54 1.83 5.12
N TYR A 181 -11.27 2.11 4.86
CA TYR A 181 -10.22 1.10 4.73
C TYR A 181 -9.86 0.48 6.08
N TYR A 182 -9.81 1.29 7.12
CA TYR A 182 -9.61 0.81 8.49
C TYR A 182 -10.70 -0.19 8.89
N GLN A 183 -11.96 0.14 8.61
CA GLN A 183 -13.11 -0.72 8.90
C GLN A 183 -13.06 -2.01 8.08
N ALA A 184 -12.75 -1.93 6.78
CA ALA A 184 -12.58 -3.12 5.94
C ALA A 184 -11.50 -4.06 6.51
N GLY A 185 -10.33 -3.53 6.87
CA GLY A 185 -9.26 -4.32 7.48
C GLY A 185 -9.67 -4.96 8.80
N SER A 186 -10.41 -4.21 9.64
CA SER A 186 -10.91 -4.74 10.91
C SER A 186 -11.97 -5.85 10.76
N LYS A 187 -12.70 -5.87 9.63
CA LYS A 187 -13.77 -6.84 9.34
C LYS A 187 -13.29 -8.00 8.47
N SER A 188 -12.15 -7.86 7.80
CA SER A 188 -11.57 -8.95 7.01
C SER A 188 -11.38 -10.19 7.89
N GLN A 189 -11.92 -11.32 7.45
CA GLN A 189 -11.69 -12.65 8.02
C GLN A 189 -11.34 -13.57 6.86
N ASN A 190 -10.15 -14.17 6.89
CA ASN A 190 -9.70 -15.19 5.94
C ASN A 190 -10.06 -14.87 4.47
N GLY A 191 -9.82 -13.64 4.03
CA GLY A 191 -10.01 -13.24 2.64
C GLY A 191 -11.44 -12.96 2.15
N ILE A 192 -12.49 -13.23 2.92
CA ILE A 192 -13.88 -13.09 2.44
C ILE A 192 -14.60 -11.99 3.22
N ILE A 193 -14.68 -10.79 2.63
CA ILE A 193 -15.69 -9.80 3.03
C ILE A 193 -16.91 -9.99 2.14
N LYS A 194 -18.03 -10.47 2.72
CA LYS A 194 -19.36 -10.28 2.14
C LYS A 194 -19.70 -8.80 2.24
N PHE A 195 -19.70 -8.10 1.11
CA PHE A 195 -20.32 -6.78 1.04
C PHE A 195 -21.82 -7.00 1.05
N GLU A 196 -22.50 -6.67 2.15
CA GLU A 196 -23.94 -6.42 2.08
C GLU A 196 -24.14 -5.16 1.23
N LYS A 197 -24.99 -5.30 0.21
CA LYS A 197 -25.36 -4.24 -0.73
C LYS A 197 -26.19 -3.17 -0.05
#